data_AF-A0A090Q0F1-F1
#
_entry.id   AF-A0A090Q0F1-F1
#
_cell.length_a   1.000
_cell.length_b   1.000
_cell.length_c   1.000
_cell.angle_alpha   90.00
_cell.angle_beta   90.00
_cell.angle_gamma   90.00
#
_symmetry.space_group_name_H-M   'P 1'
#
loop_
_entity.id
_entity.type
_entity.pdbx_description
1 polymer ?
#
loop_
_entity_poly.entity_id
_entity_poly.type
_entity_poly.pdbx_seq_one_letter_code
_entity_poly.pdbx_strand_id
1 'polypeptide(L)'
;MVSLGYTLMDDASGNWYGKQLLKDYNYGKMPGVLMERFAAEYNTDPDYIKYNLYKLPNPNAYLAKHAEFIFKNLEERYIKKLLRKGLRKFSRNMILQFQEELKQYKVHFVGSIAHFAEKRIKQVANEFDYEVGNIVRRPIEGLVHYHIAKIKQQQNV
;
A
#
# COMPACT_ATOMS: atom_id res chain seq x y z
N MET A 1 -11.93 -3.11 13.75
CA MET A 1 -10.99 -2.36 14.63
C MET A 1 -10.42 -1.19 13.83
N VAL A 2 -10.16 -0.05 14.49
CA VAL A 2 -9.55 1.14 13.86
C VAL A 2 -8.02 1.06 14.01
N SER A 3 -7.27 1.45 12.96
CA SER A 3 -5.79 1.46 13.00
C SER A 3 -5.27 2.42 14.08
N LEU A 4 -4.20 2.04 14.79
CA LEU A 4 -3.44 2.94 15.68
C LEU A 4 -2.48 3.87 14.93
N GLY A 5 -2.56 3.90 13.60
CA GLY A 5 -1.86 4.85 12.74
C GLY A 5 -0.42 4.49 12.41
N TYR A 6 0.22 5.38 11.65
CA TYR A 6 1.48 5.15 10.93
C TYR A 6 2.69 4.75 11.80
N THR A 7 2.66 5.08 13.09
CA THR A 7 3.75 4.73 14.00
C THR A 7 3.66 3.27 14.44
N LEU A 8 2.45 2.79 14.76
CA LEU A 8 2.22 1.51 15.45
C LEU A 8 1.68 0.41 14.54
N MET A 9 0.82 0.77 13.58
CA MET A 9 0.10 -0.18 12.73
C MET A 9 0.32 0.16 11.26
N ASP A 10 -0.73 0.57 10.55
CA ASP A 10 -0.73 0.91 9.11
C ASP A 10 0.07 -0.08 8.23
N ASP A 11 0.04 -1.36 8.58
CA ASP A 11 0.76 -2.39 7.83
C ASP A 11 0.32 -2.39 6.35
N ALA A 12 1.28 -2.55 5.45
CA ALA A 12 1.09 -2.45 3.99
C ALA A 12 0.54 -1.11 3.46
N SER A 13 0.52 -0.05 4.25
CA SER A 13 0.23 1.30 3.75
C SER A 13 1.41 1.92 3.01
N GLY A 14 1.17 3.03 2.30
CA GLY A 14 2.25 3.81 1.67
C GLY A 14 3.29 4.28 2.69
N ASN A 15 2.88 4.77 3.86
CA ASN A 15 3.83 5.22 4.88
C ASN A 15 4.68 4.06 5.43
N TRP A 16 4.10 2.88 5.56
CA TRP A 16 4.80 1.69 6.03
C TRP A 16 5.86 1.26 5.03
N TYR A 17 5.50 1.21 3.74
CA TYR A 17 6.42 0.86 2.68
C TYR A 17 7.55 1.87 2.50
N GLY A 18 7.24 3.17 2.51
CA GLY A 18 8.26 4.21 2.46
C GLY A 18 9.23 4.15 3.64
N LYS A 19 8.72 3.87 4.84
CA LYS A 19 9.55 3.62 6.03
C LYS A 19 10.47 2.41 5.84
N GLN A 20 10.00 1.31 5.24
CA GLN A 20 10.85 0.15 4.95
C GLN A 20 11.93 0.47 3.92
N LEU A 21 11.60 1.21 2.84
CA LEU A 21 12.57 1.60 1.81
C LEU A 21 13.68 2.46 2.38
N LEU A 22 13.34 3.50 3.15
CA LEU A 22 14.32 4.35 3.82
C LEU A 22 15.23 3.54 4.76
N LYS A 23 14.66 2.61 5.54
CA LYS A 23 15.45 1.72 6.40
C LYS A 23 16.39 0.84 5.60
N ASP A 24 15.88 0.13 4.61
CA ASP A 24 16.68 -0.82 3.83
C ASP A 24 17.78 -0.11 3.02
N TYR A 25 17.53 1.11 2.53
CA TYR A 25 18.55 1.97 1.95
C TYR A 25 19.67 2.29 2.95
N ASN A 26 19.32 2.83 4.11
CA ASN A 26 20.31 3.25 5.12
C ASN A 26 21.07 2.07 5.76
N TYR A 27 20.49 0.86 5.76
CA TYR A 27 21.18 -0.36 6.19
C TYR A 27 21.95 -1.08 5.07
N GLY A 28 21.99 -0.54 3.85
CA GLY A 28 22.65 -1.20 2.70
C GLY A 28 22.01 -2.53 2.30
N LYS A 29 20.73 -2.73 2.61
CA LYS A 29 19.95 -3.96 2.30
C LYS A 29 19.22 -3.87 0.96
N MET A 30 19.17 -2.68 0.37
CA MET A 30 18.64 -2.46 -0.96
C MET A 30 19.68 -2.91 -2.02
N PRO A 31 19.28 -3.62 -3.10
CA PRO A 31 20.20 -3.96 -4.19
C PRO A 31 20.85 -2.72 -4.80
N GLY A 32 22.13 -2.81 -5.17
CA GLY A 32 22.94 -1.65 -5.61
C GLY A 32 22.27 -0.78 -6.69
N VAL A 33 21.79 -1.40 -7.77
CA VAL A 33 21.08 -0.68 -8.86
C VAL A 33 19.85 0.08 -8.36
N LEU A 34 19.11 -0.48 -7.39
CA LEU A 34 17.95 0.20 -6.81
C LEU A 34 18.36 1.26 -5.80
N MET A 35 19.47 1.06 -5.09
CA MET A 35 20.03 2.05 -4.18
C MET A 35 20.43 3.31 -4.95
N GLU A 36 21.13 3.17 -6.07
CA GLU A 36 21.48 4.27 -6.97
C GLU A 36 20.24 5.01 -7.49
N ARG A 37 19.24 4.28 -8.00
CA ARG A 37 17.97 4.88 -8.45
C ARG A 37 17.24 5.60 -7.31
N PHE A 38 17.24 5.02 -6.11
CA PHE A 38 16.58 5.63 -4.95
C PHE A 38 17.28 6.92 -4.52
N ALA A 39 18.62 6.94 -4.50
CA ALA A 39 19.42 8.12 -4.19
C ALA A 39 19.28 9.23 -5.24
N ALA A 40 19.06 8.87 -6.50
CA ALA A 40 18.83 9.83 -7.57
C ALA A 40 17.44 10.50 -7.49
N GLU A 41 16.43 9.80 -6.96
CA GLU A 41 15.06 10.30 -6.88
C GLU A 41 14.72 11.01 -5.55
N TYR A 42 15.39 10.65 -4.46
CA TYR A 42 15.04 11.12 -3.11
C TYR A 42 16.25 11.68 -2.38
N ASN A 43 16.03 12.68 -1.53
CA ASN A 43 17.08 13.14 -0.62
C ASN A 43 17.28 12.11 0.51
N THR A 44 18.38 11.38 0.43
CA THR A 44 18.73 10.33 1.38
C THR A 44 19.65 10.79 2.51
N ASP A 45 19.89 12.10 2.65
CA ASP A 45 20.69 12.64 3.74
C ASP A 45 20.02 12.32 5.10
N PRO A 46 20.76 11.74 6.07
CA PRO A 46 20.19 11.35 7.35
C PRO A 46 19.56 12.50 8.14
N ASP A 47 20.13 13.71 8.07
CA ASP A 47 19.62 14.85 8.83
C ASP A 47 18.38 15.45 8.16
N TYR A 48 18.34 15.49 6.83
CA TYR A 48 17.14 15.82 6.08
C TYR A 48 15.98 14.85 6.40
N ILE A 49 16.24 13.54 6.42
CA ILE A 49 15.23 12.53 6.76
C ILE A 49 14.73 12.74 8.20
N LYS A 50 15.63 12.88 9.18
CA LYS A 50 15.25 13.11 10.59
C LYS A 50 14.43 14.39 10.75
N TYR A 51 14.81 15.46 10.07
CA TYR A 51 14.08 16.73 10.13
C TYR A 51 12.63 16.56 9.63
N ASN A 52 12.44 15.89 8.48
CA ASN A 52 11.11 15.61 7.96
C ASN A 52 10.28 14.70 8.88
N LEU A 53 10.92 13.74 9.56
CA LEU A 53 10.21 12.80 10.43
C LEU A 53 9.86 13.37 11.80
N TYR A 54 10.74 14.18 12.38
CA TYR A 54 10.65 14.58 13.79
C TYR A 54 10.37 16.06 14.02
N LYS A 55 10.53 16.91 13.00
CA LYS A 55 10.39 18.37 13.12
C LYS A 55 9.30 18.96 12.24
N LEU A 56 8.96 18.32 11.12
CA LEU A 56 7.91 18.79 10.21
C LEU A 56 6.55 18.14 10.51
N PRO A 57 5.44 18.83 10.16
CA PRO A 57 4.11 18.24 10.22
C PRO A 57 3.94 17.13 9.17
N ASN A 58 3.00 16.22 9.41
CA ASN A 58 2.62 15.12 8.50
C ASN A 58 3.76 14.16 8.09
N PRO A 59 4.51 13.58 9.03
CA PRO A 59 5.60 12.64 8.73
C PRO A 59 5.10 11.37 8.02
N ASN A 60 3.86 10.96 8.26
CA ASN A 60 3.20 9.87 7.53
C ASN A 60 3.09 10.15 6.03
N ALA A 61 2.76 11.38 5.64
CA ALA A 61 2.69 11.78 4.24
C ALA A 61 4.09 11.82 3.61
N TYR A 62 5.09 12.35 4.33
CA TYR A 62 6.49 12.30 3.90
C TYR A 62 6.95 10.85 3.64
N LEU A 63 6.68 9.93 4.57
CA LEU A 63 6.97 8.51 4.38
C LEU A 63 6.25 7.96 3.15
N ALA A 64 4.96 8.25 2.99
CA ALA A 64 4.18 7.75 1.87
C ALA A 64 4.71 8.17 0.49
N LYS A 65 5.35 9.34 0.35
CA LYS A 65 5.97 9.79 -0.91
C LYS A 65 7.03 8.80 -1.42
N HIS A 66 7.78 8.17 -0.51
CA HIS A 66 8.81 7.20 -0.89
C HIS A 66 8.22 5.88 -1.41
N ALA A 67 6.95 5.59 -1.10
CA ALA A 67 6.29 4.40 -1.64
C ALA A 67 6.04 4.50 -3.15
N GLU A 68 6.09 5.68 -3.75
CA GLU A 68 6.00 5.83 -5.22
C GLU A 68 7.13 5.08 -5.94
N PHE A 69 8.30 4.93 -5.30
CA PHE A 69 9.41 4.14 -5.80
C PHE A 69 9.04 2.68 -6.06
N ILE A 70 8.11 2.12 -5.27
CA ILE A 70 7.59 0.76 -5.46
C ILE A 70 6.91 0.64 -6.83
N PHE A 71 6.10 1.62 -7.20
CA PHE A 71 5.30 1.58 -8.43
C PHE A 71 6.19 1.65 -9.68
N LYS A 72 7.29 2.39 -9.62
CA LYS A 72 8.27 2.49 -10.70
C LYS A 72 9.11 1.23 -10.88
N ASN A 73 9.17 0.38 -9.85
CA ASN A 73 10.09 -0.77 -9.80
C ASN A 73 9.36 -2.08 -9.46
N LEU A 74 8.06 -2.21 -9.80
CA LEU A 74 7.24 -3.35 -9.40
C LEU A 74 7.86 -4.69 -9.80
N GLU A 75 8.53 -4.76 -10.94
CA GLU A 75 9.07 -6.01 -11.46
C GLU A 75 10.37 -6.49 -10.80
N GLU A 76 11.00 -5.63 -10.01
CA GLU A 76 12.21 -5.95 -9.29
C GLU A 76 11.95 -6.96 -8.17
N ARG A 77 12.85 -7.96 -8.05
CA ARG A 77 12.72 -9.05 -7.06
C ARG A 77 12.63 -8.52 -5.63
N TYR A 78 13.42 -7.49 -5.32
CA TYR A 78 13.40 -6.81 -4.01
C TYR A 78 12.02 -6.22 -3.70
N ILE A 79 11.45 -5.46 -4.64
CA ILE A 79 10.14 -4.82 -4.48
C ILE A 79 9.02 -5.85 -4.36
N LYS A 80 9.03 -6.90 -5.19
CA LYS A 80 8.10 -8.04 -5.08
C LYS A 80 8.14 -8.69 -3.70
N LYS A 81 9.33 -8.84 -3.10
CA LYS A 81 9.49 -9.41 -1.75
C LYS A 81 8.99 -8.45 -0.68
N LEU A 82 9.29 -7.16 -0.80
CA LEU A 82 8.85 -6.14 0.14
C LEU A 82 7.31 -6.03 0.18
N LEU A 83 6.65 -5.97 -1.00
CA LEU A 83 5.20 -5.96 -1.11
C LEU A 83 4.55 -7.16 -0.41
N ARG A 84 5.03 -8.38 -0.70
CA ARG A 84 4.49 -9.59 -0.03
C ARG A 84 4.72 -9.56 1.48
N LYS A 85 5.86 -9.05 1.95
CA LYS A 85 6.14 -8.92 3.38
C LYS A 85 5.12 -8.02 4.08
N GLY A 86 4.85 -6.84 3.51
CA GLY A 86 3.85 -5.91 4.05
C GLY A 86 2.46 -6.52 4.02
N LEU A 87 2.04 -7.04 2.86
CA LEU A 87 0.73 -7.66 2.68
C LEU A 87 0.51 -8.84 3.63
N ARG A 88 1.50 -9.72 3.82
CA ARG A 88 1.36 -10.84 4.79
C ARG A 88 1.14 -10.36 6.21
N LYS A 89 1.83 -9.28 6.60
CA LYS A 89 1.67 -8.70 7.92
C LYS A 89 0.27 -8.08 8.07
N PHE A 90 -0.19 -7.35 7.06
CA PHE A 90 -1.54 -6.80 7.01
C PHE A 90 -2.61 -7.91 7.06
N SER A 91 -2.50 -8.96 6.26
CA SER A 91 -3.47 -10.06 6.25
C SER A 91 -3.57 -10.74 7.61
N ARG A 92 -2.43 -11.10 8.23
CA ARG A 92 -2.42 -11.73 9.57
C ARG A 92 -3.02 -10.86 10.64
N ASN A 93 -2.65 -9.58 10.65
CA ASN A 93 -2.99 -8.70 11.76
C ASN A 93 -4.37 -8.05 11.61
N MET A 94 -4.86 -7.84 10.38
CA MET A 94 -6.10 -7.10 10.13
C MET A 94 -7.19 -7.96 9.50
N ILE A 95 -6.86 -8.81 8.54
CA ILE A 95 -7.87 -9.59 7.79
C ILE A 95 -8.27 -10.84 8.57
N LEU A 96 -7.30 -11.64 9.02
CA LEU A 96 -7.53 -12.94 9.67
C LEU A 96 -8.14 -12.84 11.07
N GLN A 97 -8.44 -11.63 11.55
CA GLN A 97 -9.26 -11.44 12.75
C GLN A 97 -10.74 -11.76 12.50
N PHE A 98 -11.18 -11.81 11.24
CA PHE A 98 -12.57 -11.98 10.82
C PHE A 98 -12.82 -13.37 10.18
N GLN A 99 -12.28 -14.43 10.79
CA GLN A 99 -12.25 -15.76 10.15
C GLN A 99 -13.64 -16.31 9.78
N GLU A 100 -14.67 -16.00 10.57
CA GLU A 100 -16.03 -16.44 10.30
C GLU A 100 -16.63 -15.68 9.11
N GLU A 101 -16.43 -14.37 9.04
CA GLU A 101 -16.90 -13.54 7.93
C GLU A 101 -16.21 -13.90 6.61
N LEU A 102 -14.92 -14.28 6.66
CA LEU A 102 -14.17 -14.70 5.47
C LEU A 102 -14.73 -15.95 4.80
N LYS A 103 -15.55 -16.75 5.50
CA LYS A 103 -16.24 -17.92 4.90
C LYS A 103 -17.38 -17.51 3.97
N GLN A 104 -17.95 -16.32 4.16
CA GLN A 104 -19.12 -15.85 3.40
C GLN A 104 -18.80 -14.63 2.52
N TYR A 105 -17.81 -13.83 2.89
CA TYR A 105 -17.54 -12.54 2.27
C TYR A 105 -16.13 -12.43 1.70
N LYS A 106 -16.06 -11.74 0.56
CA LYS A 106 -14.80 -11.41 -0.11
C LYS A 106 -14.16 -10.18 0.51
N VAL A 107 -12.83 -10.14 0.53
CA VAL A 107 -12.08 -8.97 0.97
C VAL A 107 -11.88 -8.01 -0.20
N HIS A 108 -12.42 -6.81 -0.06
CA HIS A 108 -12.28 -5.73 -1.04
C HIS A 108 -11.16 -4.77 -0.62
N PHE A 109 -10.39 -4.27 -1.59
CA PHE A 109 -9.28 -3.36 -1.32
C PHE A 109 -9.46 -2.03 -2.06
N VAL A 110 -8.97 -0.96 -1.46
CA VAL A 110 -9.03 0.40 -2.02
C VAL A 110 -7.67 1.08 -1.89
N GLY A 111 -7.31 1.86 -2.91
CA GLY A 111 -6.17 2.78 -2.88
C GLY A 111 -5.09 2.46 -3.91
N SER A 112 -4.14 3.38 -4.09
CA SER A 112 -3.06 3.27 -5.08
C SER A 112 -2.19 2.04 -4.85
N ILE A 113 -1.77 1.80 -3.61
CA ILE A 113 -0.98 0.62 -3.25
C ILE A 113 -1.74 -0.65 -3.60
N ALA A 114 -3.02 -0.74 -3.25
CA ALA A 114 -3.83 -1.91 -3.52
C ALA A 114 -3.95 -2.20 -5.02
N HIS A 115 -4.23 -1.16 -5.80
CA HIS A 115 -4.36 -1.26 -7.25
C HIS A 115 -3.05 -1.76 -7.91
N PHE A 116 -1.91 -1.15 -7.60
CA PHE A 116 -0.64 -1.56 -8.20
C PHE A 116 -0.10 -2.89 -7.65
N ALA A 117 -0.48 -3.27 -6.43
CA ALA A 117 -0.08 -4.51 -5.80
C ALA A 117 -1.07 -5.67 -6.02
N GLU A 118 -2.09 -5.52 -6.87
CA GLU A 118 -3.18 -6.50 -7.06
C GLU A 118 -2.67 -7.95 -7.21
N LYS A 119 -1.70 -8.18 -8.09
CA LYS A 119 -1.11 -9.52 -8.29
C LYS A 119 -0.56 -10.10 -6.99
N ARG A 120 0.11 -9.27 -6.17
CA ARG A 120 0.71 -9.69 -4.90
C ARG A 120 -0.36 -9.85 -3.81
N ILE A 121 -1.43 -9.05 -3.83
CA ILE A 121 -2.59 -9.21 -2.94
C ILE A 121 -3.23 -10.58 -3.17
N LYS A 122 -3.54 -10.92 -4.43
CA LYS A 122 -4.11 -12.22 -4.79
C LYS A 122 -3.21 -13.39 -4.37
N GLN A 123 -1.90 -13.26 -4.56
CA GLN A 123 -0.93 -14.26 -4.10
C GLN A 123 -0.99 -14.46 -2.57
N VAL A 124 -0.94 -13.38 -1.81
CA VAL A 124 -0.97 -13.45 -0.33
C VAL A 124 -2.34 -13.91 0.18
N ALA A 125 -3.42 -13.55 -0.51
CA ALA A 125 -4.76 -14.03 -0.17
C ALA A 125 -4.89 -15.55 -0.30
N ASN A 126 -4.34 -16.11 -1.39
CA ASN A 126 -4.25 -17.55 -1.57
C ASN A 126 -3.34 -18.23 -0.53
N GLU A 127 -2.32 -17.54 -0.02
CA GLU A 127 -1.47 -18.08 1.07
C GLU A 127 -2.20 -18.16 2.43
N PHE A 128 -3.31 -17.44 2.60
CA PHE A 128 -4.08 -17.34 3.84
C PHE A 128 -5.55 -17.75 3.68
N ASP A 129 -5.89 -18.40 2.57
CA ASP A 129 -7.21 -18.96 2.29
C ASP A 129 -8.38 -17.97 2.44
N TYR A 130 -8.22 -16.74 1.94
CA TYR A 130 -9.33 -15.79 1.79
C TYR A 130 -9.53 -15.31 0.36
N GLU A 131 -10.78 -15.04 -0.01
CA GLU A 131 -11.13 -14.59 -1.36
C GLU A 131 -11.00 -13.08 -1.50
N VAL A 132 -10.42 -12.65 -2.63
CA VAL A 132 -10.29 -11.22 -2.98
C VAL A 132 -11.43 -10.82 -3.90
N GLY A 133 -12.13 -9.76 -3.53
CA GLY A 133 -13.16 -9.13 -4.34
C GLY A 133 -12.60 -8.01 -5.21
N ASN A 134 -13.37 -6.94 -5.34
CA ASN A 134 -12.97 -5.72 -6.04
C ASN A 134 -11.74 -5.05 -5.44
N ILE A 135 -10.85 -4.59 -6.31
CA ILE A 135 -9.72 -3.73 -5.98
C ILE A 135 -9.90 -2.42 -6.73
N VAL A 136 -10.14 -1.33 -6.01
CA VAL A 136 -10.47 -0.01 -6.60
C VAL A 136 -9.36 1.00 -6.31
N ARG A 137 -8.84 1.67 -7.33
CA ARG A 137 -7.80 2.68 -7.14
C ARG A 137 -8.33 3.95 -6.47
N ARG A 138 -9.44 4.49 -6.98
CA ARG A 138 -10.08 5.72 -6.49
C ARG A 138 -11.58 5.48 -6.33
N PRO A 139 -12.13 5.51 -5.11
CA PRO A 139 -13.56 5.25 -4.87
C PRO A 139 -14.51 6.14 -5.66
N ILE A 140 -14.08 7.38 -5.96
CA ILE A 140 -14.89 8.36 -6.69
C ILE A 140 -15.31 7.88 -8.08
N GLU A 141 -14.52 7.02 -8.73
CA GLU A 141 -14.87 6.47 -10.05
C GLU A 141 -16.14 5.62 -9.99
N GLY A 142 -16.32 4.83 -8.92
CA GLY A 142 -17.54 4.06 -8.70
C GLY A 142 -18.76 4.95 -8.42
N LEU A 143 -18.58 6.03 -7.65
CA LEU A 143 -19.65 6.98 -7.36
C LEU A 143 -20.13 7.71 -8.62
N VAL A 144 -19.19 8.16 -9.44
CA VAL A 144 -19.51 8.83 -10.71
C VAL A 144 -20.32 7.90 -11.62
N HIS A 145 -19.90 6.64 -11.78
CA HIS A 145 -20.65 5.67 -12.58
C HIS A 145 -22.06 5.43 -12.04
N TYR A 146 -22.21 5.30 -10.72
CA TYR A 146 -23.52 5.11 -10.09
C TYR A 146 -24.47 6.28 -10.36
N HIS A 147 -24.00 7.52 -10.21
CA HIS A 147 -24.83 8.70 -10.47
C HIS A 147 -25.17 8.87 -11.96
N ILE A 148 -24.24 8.59 -12.87
CA ILE A 148 -24.51 8.59 -14.32
C ILE A 148 -25.57 7.55 -14.67
N ALA A 149 -25.47 6.33 -14.13
CA ALA A 149 -26.44 5.26 -14.39
C ALA A 149 -27.83 5.65 -13.88
N LYS A 150 -27.92 6.27 -12.70
CA LYS A 150 -29.18 6.74 -12.12
C LYS A 150 -29.82 7.85 -12.97
N ILE A 151 -29.03 8.80 -13.49
CA ILE A 151 -29.53 9.85 -14.39
C ILE A 151 -30.08 9.25 -15.69
N LYS A 152 -29.37 8.28 -16.28
CA LYS A 152 -29.83 7.60 -17.50
C LYS A 152 -31.14 6.83 -17.30
N GLN A 153 -31.34 6.23 -16.12
CA GLN A 153 -32.60 5.56 -15.79
C GLN A 153 -33.77 6.54 -15.60
N GLN A 154 -33.50 7.76 -15.14
CA GLN A 154 -34.53 8.80 -14.96
C GLN A 154 -34.93 9.50 -16.27
N GLN A 155 -34.10 9.44 -17.31
CA GLN A 155 -34.37 10.01 -18.64
C GLN A 155 -35.08 9.05 -19.60
N ASN A 156 -35.18 7.77 -19.23
CA ASN A 156 -35.85 6.72 -20.01
C ASN A 156 -37.27 6.41 -19.48
N VAL A 157 -37.88 7.36 -18.77
CA VAL A 157 -39.28 7.33 -18.29
C VAL A 157 -40.01 8.53 -18.87
#